data_AF-A0A950QXG2-F1
#
_entry.id   AF-A0A950QXG2-F1
#
_cell.length_a   1.000
_cell.length_b   1.000
_cell.length_c   1.000
_cell.angle_alpha   90.00
_cell.angle_beta   90.00
_cell.angle_gamma   90.00
#
_symmetry.space_group_name_H-M   'P 1'
#
loop_
_entity.id
_entity.type
_entity.pdbx_description
1 polymer ?
#
loop_
_entity_poly.entity_id
_entity_poly.type
_entity_poly.pdbx_seq_one_letter_code
_entity_poly.pdbx_strand_id
1 'polypeptide(L)'
;MKSRRSRRFVPVLLALAVAPLGCAPRCVVKKNETAELYPAVANWDASRKDWTVPVHGRIYEPAAGLLSQEALNLFRTVMQMSQQGAAFQTFEERAEAFFAKAPSGRKVSVDLGKDSYKAGAVDAGGHFEQTVRLPGKRAPADAGPGTYAVKSCKDGGTVEPGTVLFVP
;
A
#
# COMPACT_ATOMS: atom_id res chain seq x y z
N MET A 1 -50.63 2.86 -64.32
CA MET A 1 -50.07 2.13 -63.14
C MET A 1 -48.56 1.98 -63.34
N LYS A 2 -47.73 2.71 -62.59
CA LYS A 2 -46.26 2.55 -62.56
C LYS A 2 -45.78 2.65 -61.11
N SER A 3 -44.96 1.68 -60.71
CA SER A 3 -44.68 1.27 -59.32
C SER A 3 -43.77 2.23 -58.54
N ARG A 4 -44.10 2.48 -57.28
CA ARG A 4 -43.22 3.16 -56.31
C ARG A 4 -42.16 2.19 -55.77
N ARG A 5 -40.87 2.50 -55.98
CA ARG A 5 -39.74 1.84 -55.30
C ARG A 5 -39.58 2.41 -53.88
N SER A 6 -39.82 1.60 -52.85
CA SER A 6 -39.47 1.93 -51.47
C SER A 6 -37.97 1.77 -51.24
N ARG A 7 -37.24 2.85 -51.02
CA ARG A 7 -35.86 2.80 -50.51
C ARG A 7 -35.93 2.58 -48.99
N ARG A 8 -35.51 1.41 -48.52
CA ARG A 8 -35.34 1.13 -47.09
C ARG A 8 -34.05 1.83 -46.63
N PHE A 9 -34.18 2.79 -45.73
CA PHE A 9 -33.06 3.35 -44.97
C PHE A 9 -32.67 2.35 -43.88
N VAL A 10 -31.42 1.88 -43.91
CA VAL A 10 -30.83 1.10 -42.81
C VAL A 10 -29.94 2.05 -42.03
N PRO A 11 -30.22 2.36 -40.75
CA PRO A 11 -29.33 3.17 -39.95
C PRO A 11 -28.15 2.29 -39.50
N VAL A 12 -26.94 2.68 -39.90
CA VAL A 12 -25.70 2.10 -39.35
C VAL A 12 -25.51 2.72 -37.96
N LEU A 13 -25.82 1.93 -36.92
CA LEU A 13 -25.53 2.28 -35.53
C LEU A 13 -24.03 2.11 -35.29
N LEU A 14 -23.31 3.24 -35.25
CA LEU A 14 -21.91 3.31 -34.88
C LEU A 14 -21.81 3.10 -33.36
N ALA A 15 -21.51 1.88 -32.92
CA ALA A 15 -21.25 1.59 -31.51
C ALA A 15 -19.90 2.20 -31.10
N LEU A 16 -19.91 3.31 -30.35
CA LEU A 16 -18.71 3.78 -29.65
C LEU A 16 -18.34 2.74 -28.60
N ALA A 17 -17.25 2.00 -28.84
CA ALA A 17 -16.60 1.19 -27.83
C ALA A 17 -16.03 2.12 -26.74
N VAL A 18 -16.74 2.25 -25.62
CA VAL A 18 -16.19 2.86 -24.41
C VAL A 18 -15.17 1.87 -23.86
N ALA A 19 -13.90 2.06 -24.25
CA ALA A 19 -12.81 1.34 -23.62
C ALA A 19 -12.81 1.67 -22.12
N PRO A 20 -12.77 0.68 -21.21
CA PRO A 20 -12.61 0.98 -19.80
C PRO A 20 -11.27 1.68 -19.65
N LEU A 21 -11.31 2.94 -19.20
CA LEU A 21 -10.14 3.63 -18.68
C LEU A 21 -9.61 2.76 -17.55
N GLY A 22 -8.59 1.95 -17.87
CA GLY A 22 -7.89 1.16 -16.88
C GLY A 22 -7.43 2.11 -15.79
N CYS A 23 -7.97 1.95 -14.59
CA CYS A 23 -7.49 2.67 -13.42
C CYS A 23 -6.02 2.28 -13.24
N ALA A 24 -5.12 3.12 -13.75
CA ALA A 24 -3.73 3.05 -13.40
C ALA A 24 -3.65 3.01 -11.86
N PRO A 25 -2.80 2.15 -11.28
CA PRO A 25 -2.67 2.07 -9.83
C PRO A 25 -2.33 3.48 -9.33
N ARG A 26 -3.28 4.08 -8.59
CA ARG A 26 -3.09 5.40 -8.02
C ARG A 26 -1.95 5.28 -7.02
N CYS A 27 -0.95 6.14 -7.16
CA CYS A 27 0.08 6.25 -6.16
C CYS A 27 -0.55 6.57 -4.80
N VAL A 28 -0.07 5.95 -3.73
CA VAL A 28 -0.75 5.97 -2.42
C VAL A 28 0.02 6.82 -1.40
N VAL A 29 1.34 6.92 -1.56
CA VAL A 29 2.27 7.57 -0.63
C VAL A 29 2.64 8.96 -1.14
N LYS A 30 2.37 9.99 -0.33
CA LYS A 30 2.69 11.40 -0.63
C LYS A 30 4.08 11.77 -0.13
N LYS A 31 4.62 12.91 -0.59
CA LYS A 31 5.99 13.40 -0.34
C LYS A 31 6.50 13.30 1.11
N ASN A 32 5.65 13.57 2.10
CA ASN A 32 6.04 13.58 3.52
C ASN A 32 5.59 12.32 4.28
N GLU A 33 5.17 11.29 3.56
CA GLU A 33 4.70 10.06 4.15
C GLU A 33 5.71 8.94 3.94
N THR A 34 5.74 8.04 4.90
CA THR A 34 6.44 6.77 4.85
C THR A 34 5.40 5.67 4.74
N ALA A 35 5.63 4.74 3.82
CA ALA A 35 4.96 3.45 3.82
C ALA A 35 5.93 2.36 4.25
N GLU A 36 5.60 1.66 5.33
CA GLU A 36 6.35 0.54 5.89
C GLU A 36 5.55 -0.74 5.64
N LEU A 37 6.15 -1.72 4.95
CA LEU A 37 5.53 -3.01 4.69
C LEU A 37 6.22 -4.09 5.53
N TYR A 38 5.44 -4.92 6.22
CA TYR A 38 5.97 -5.88 7.17
C TYR A 38 6.35 -7.21 6.52
N PRO A 39 7.32 -7.96 7.05
CA PRO A 39 7.61 -9.30 6.54
C PRO A 39 6.36 -10.21 6.59
N ALA A 40 6.20 -11.03 5.56
CA ALA A 40 5.07 -11.93 5.40
C ALA A 40 5.54 -13.36 5.10
N VAL A 41 4.72 -14.34 5.48
CA VAL A 41 4.92 -15.74 5.13
C VAL A 41 3.77 -16.20 4.26
N ALA A 42 4.09 -16.56 3.02
CA ALA A 42 3.16 -17.10 2.05
C ALA A 42 3.00 -18.61 2.23
N ASN A 43 1.75 -19.08 2.18
CA ASN A 43 1.40 -20.49 2.33
C ASN A 43 0.75 -21.02 1.05
N TRP A 44 1.13 -22.23 0.64
CA TRP A 44 0.50 -22.91 -0.50
C TRP A 44 -0.85 -23.52 -0.09
N ASP A 45 -1.91 -23.19 -0.82
CA ASP A 45 -3.21 -23.84 -0.71
C ASP A 45 -3.34 -24.89 -1.82
N ALA A 46 -3.15 -26.16 -1.47
CA ALA A 46 -3.23 -27.26 -2.42
C ALA A 46 -4.62 -27.45 -3.04
N SER A 47 -5.68 -27.06 -2.31
CA SER A 47 -7.07 -27.22 -2.78
C SER A 47 -7.40 -26.23 -3.88
N ARG A 48 -6.94 -24.98 -3.73
CA ARG A 48 -7.15 -23.89 -4.69
C ARG A 48 -6.02 -23.75 -5.71
N LYS A 49 -4.90 -24.42 -5.48
CA LYS A 49 -3.66 -24.32 -6.27
C LYS A 49 -3.19 -22.87 -6.37
N ASP A 50 -3.27 -22.13 -5.26
CA ASP A 50 -2.83 -20.75 -5.13
C ASP A 50 -1.93 -20.56 -3.90
N TRP A 51 -1.10 -19.52 -3.96
CA TRP A 51 -0.38 -19.02 -2.79
C TRP A 51 -1.24 -17.99 -2.07
N THR A 52 -1.31 -18.11 -0.74
CA THR A 52 -1.96 -17.16 0.14
C THR A 52 -0.88 -16.31 0.83
N VAL A 53 -0.88 -15.00 0.54
CA VAL A 53 0.11 -14.05 1.06
C VAL A 53 -0.59 -13.03 1.96
N PRO A 54 -0.34 -13.02 3.28
CA PRO A 54 -0.82 -11.95 4.15
C PRO A 54 0.02 -10.70 3.89
N VAL A 55 -0.61 -9.66 3.37
CA VAL A 55 0.03 -8.37 3.10
C VAL A 55 -0.38 -7.42 4.21
N HIS A 56 0.60 -6.89 4.94
CA HIS A 56 0.38 -5.91 6.02
C HIS A 56 1.39 -4.78 5.89
N GLY A 57 0.92 -3.55 6.04
CA GLY A 57 1.79 -2.40 6.17
C GLY A 57 1.11 -1.24 6.86
N ARG A 58 1.84 -0.14 6.95
CA ARG A 58 1.41 1.13 7.52
C ARG A 58 1.82 2.28 6.60
N ILE A 59 1.00 3.32 6.52
CA ILE A 59 1.33 4.60 5.91
C ILE A 59 1.19 5.68 6.99
N TYR A 60 2.20 6.52 7.15
CA TYR A 60 2.18 7.60 8.15
C TYR A 60 3.06 8.77 7.71
N GLU A 61 2.76 9.97 8.20
CA GLU A 61 3.64 11.13 8.16
C GLU A 61 4.46 11.14 9.47
N PRO A 62 5.79 10.98 9.40
CA PRO A 62 6.65 11.05 10.58
C PRO A 62 6.51 12.38 11.32
N ALA A 63 6.67 12.36 12.63
CA ALA A 63 6.55 13.57 13.43
C ALA A 63 7.71 14.56 13.21
N ALA A 64 8.87 14.13 12.71
CA ALA A 64 10.04 14.95 12.30
C ALA A 64 10.12 16.36 12.94
N GLY A 65 10.36 16.41 14.26
CA GLY A 65 10.51 17.69 14.98
C GLY A 65 9.23 18.45 15.33
N LEU A 66 8.05 17.86 15.17
CA LEU A 66 6.75 18.40 15.62
C LEU A 66 6.58 18.33 17.15
N LEU A 67 7.39 17.50 17.82
CA LEU A 67 7.53 17.55 19.27
C LEU A 67 8.29 18.82 19.63
N SER A 68 7.55 19.84 20.07
CA SER A 68 8.13 21.04 20.65
C SER A 68 9.11 20.67 21.77
N GLN A 69 10.20 21.41 21.90
CA GLN A 69 11.18 21.22 22.99
C GLN A 69 10.50 21.32 24.36
N GLU A 70 9.43 22.10 24.47
CA GLU A 70 8.57 22.23 25.64
C GLU A 70 7.87 20.92 25.99
N ALA A 71 7.30 20.21 25.00
CA ALA A 71 6.67 18.91 25.20
C ALA A 71 7.69 17.84 25.62
N LEU A 72 8.85 17.80 24.98
CA LEU A 72 9.94 16.88 25.35
C LEU A 72 10.44 17.16 26.79
N ASN A 73 10.56 18.44 27.17
CA ASN A 73 10.94 18.84 28.52
C ASN A 73 9.87 18.48 29.58
N LEU A 74 8.58 18.52 29.23
CA LEU A 74 7.51 18.07 30.11
C LEU A 74 7.60 16.57 30.36
N PHE A 75 7.70 15.76 29.30
CA PHE A 75 7.86 14.31 29.42
C PHE A 75 9.08 13.93 30.25
N ARG A 76 10.20 14.62 30.05
CA ARG A 76 11.41 14.46 30.87
C ARG A 76 11.13 14.68 32.35
N THR A 77 10.43 15.77 32.68
CA THR A 77 10.17 16.17 34.07
C THR A 77 9.27 15.15 34.75
N VAL A 78 8.24 14.68 34.06
CA VAL A 78 7.32 13.65 34.58
C VAL A 78 8.02 12.31 34.77
N MET A 79 8.90 11.92 33.84
CA MET A 79 9.61 10.63 33.89
C MET A 79 10.94 10.67 34.66
N GLN A 80 11.33 11.84 35.20
CA GLN A 80 12.59 12.05 35.93
C GLN A 80 13.85 11.62 35.16
N MET A 81 13.88 11.86 33.84
CA MET A 81 15.00 11.46 32.96
C MET A 81 16.08 12.55 32.82
N SER A 82 17.34 12.17 32.60
CA SER A 82 18.42 13.10 32.22
C SER A 82 18.26 13.57 30.76
N GLN A 83 18.65 14.81 30.45
CA GLN A 83 18.62 15.37 29.08
C GLN A 83 19.70 14.78 28.16
N GLN A 84 20.61 13.99 28.70
CA GLN A 84 21.82 13.55 28.01
C GLN A 84 21.94 12.03 28.17
N GLY A 85 22.38 11.39 27.10
CA GLY A 85 22.65 9.95 27.04
C GLY A 85 21.70 9.19 26.11
N ALA A 86 22.09 7.96 25.79
CA ALA A 86 21.40 7.09 24.83
C ALA A 86 19.93 6.83 25.19
N ALA A 87 19.59 6.81 26.48
CA ALA A 87 18.23 6.59 26.95
C ALA A 87 17.28 7.74 26.54
N PHE A 88 17.74 8.99 26.56
CA PHE A 88 16.94 10.14 26.14
C PHE A 88 16.77 10.16 24.62
N GLN A 89 17.81 9.85 23.87
CA GLN A 89 17.74 9.71 22.41
C GLN A 89 16.74 8.62 22.00
N THR A 90 16.82 7.45 22.64
CA THR A 90 15.85 6.35 22.41
C THR A 90 14.43 6.76 22.77
N PHE A 91 14.25 7.55 23.85
CA PHE A 91 12.94 8.09 24.19
C PHE A 91 12.42 9.05 23.12
N GLU A 92 13.24 9.98 22.65
CA GLU A 92 12.88 10.96 21.62
C GLU A 92 12.46 10.25 20.32
N GLU A 93 13.27 9.29 19.84
CA GLU A 93 12.97 8.45 18.67
C GLU A 93 11.63 7.72 18.81
N ARG A 94 11.35 7.16 19.99
CA ARG A 94 10.08 6.46 20.26
C ARG A 94 8.90 7.41 20.44
N ALA A 95 9.14 8.58 21.02
CA ALA A 95 8.11 9.60 21.25
C ALA A 95 7.55 10.08 19.91
N GLU A 96 8.40 10.29 18.91
CA GLU A 96 7.98 10.68 17.56
C GLU A 96 6.95 9.71 16.95
N ALA A 97 7.05 8.41 17.23
CA ALA A 97 6.10 7.42 16.72
C ALA A 97 4.67 7.62 17.24
N PHE A 98 4.49 8.23 18.42
CA PHE A 98 3.18 8.56 19.00
C PHE A 98 2.52 9.78 18.34
N PHE A 99 3.31 10.67 17.74
CA PHE A 99 2.82 11.89 17.08
C PHE A 99 2.73 11.74 15.56
N ALA A 100 3.10 10.58 15.01
CA ALA A 100 2.95 10.27 13.61
C ALA A 100 1.47 10.39 13.19
N LYS A 101 1.22 11.11 12.09
CA LYS A 101 -0.13 11.24 11.54
C LYS A 101 -0.38 10.11 10.56
N ALA A 102 -1.57 9.55 10.60
CA ALA A 102 -1.97 8.50 9.68
C ALA A 102 -3.07 8.99 8.73
N PRO A 103 -2.97 8.70 7.43
CA PRO A 103 -4.11 8.85 6.55
C PRO A 103 -5.07 7.68 6.66
N SER A 104 -6.35 7.89 6.31
CA SER A 104 -7.37 6.85 6.31
C SER A 104 -8.16 6.80 5.00
N GLY A 105 -8.80 5.66 4.74
CA GLY A 105 -9.71 5.43 3.61
C GLY A 105 -9.03 5.27 2.24
N ARG A 106 -7.71 5.40 2.15
CA ARG A 106 -6.98 5.23 0.87
C ARG A 106 -6.96 3.77 0.45
N LYS A 107 -7.26 3.50 -0.81
CA LYS A 107 -7.15 2.15 -1.37
C LYS A 107 -5.71 1.87 -1.76
N VAL A 108 -5.16 0.78 -1.23
CA VAL A 108 -3.77 0.37 -1.44
C VAL A 108 -3.70 -0.73 -2.48
N SER A 109 -2.68 -0.68 -3.32
CA SER A 109 -2.25 -1.82 -4.13
C SER A 109 -0.77 -2.07 -3.88
N VAL A 110 -0.40 -3.33 -3.77
CA VAL A 110 0.98 -3.78 -3.62
C VAL A 110 1.42 -4.47 -4.89
N ASP A 111 2.65 -4.19 -5.28
CA ASP A 111 3.32 -4.87 -6.37
C ASP A 111 4.08 -6.08 -5.79
N LEU A 112 3.79 -7.26 -6.35
CA LEU A 112 4.45 -8.53 -6.05
C LEU A 112 5.03 -9.05 -7.37
N GLY A 113 6.35 -8.90 -7.52
CA GLY A 113 7.00 -9.15 -8.81
C GLY A 113 6.55 -8.14 -9.88
N LYS A 114 5.92 -8.63 -10.96
CA LYS A 114 5.43 -7.78 -12.07
C LYS A 114 3.94 -7.43 -11.96
N ASP A 115 3.25 -8.05 -11.02
CA ASP A 115 1.81 -7.97 -10.90
C ASP A 115 1.43 -7.07 -9.72
N SER A 116 0.28 -6.40 -9.84
CA SER A 116 -0.23 -5.48 -8.81
C SER A 116 -1.53 -6.04 -8.22
N TYR A 117 -1.59 -6.11 -6.90
CA TYR A 117 -2.68 -6.71 -6.15
C TYR A 117 -3.31 -5.71 -5.20
N LYS A 118 -4.63 -5.75 -5.04
CA LYS A 118 -5.33 -4.90 -4.07
C LYS A 118 -4.98 -5.35 -2.65
N ALA A 119 -4.50 -4.42 -1.84
CA ALA A 119 -4.07 -4.65 -0.46
C ALA A 119 -5.02 -4.04 0.59
N GLY A 120 -6.27 -3.79 0.19
CA GLY A 120 -7.28 -3.23 1.09
C GLY A 120 -7.27 -1.70 1.14
N ALA A 121 -7.85 -1.16 2.21
CA ALA A 121 -7.90 0.28 2.47
C ALA A 121 -7.18 0.59 3.78
N VAL A 122 -6.56 1.76 3.85
CA VAL A 122 -5.89 2.24 5.05
C VAL A 122 -6.93 2.58 6.13
N ASP A 123 -6.74 2.06 7.34
CA ASP A 123 -7.58 2.34 8.49
C ASP A 123 -7.24 3.69 9.16
N ALA A 124 -7.84 3.98 10.32
CA ALA A 124 -7.60 5.23 11.03
C ALA A 124 -6.20 5.33 11.68
N GLY A 125 -5.53 4.20 11.92
CA GLY A 125 -4.16 4.12 12.46
C GLY A 125 -3.08 4.14 11.38
N GLY A 126 -3.48 4.14 10.11
CA GLY A 126 -2.57 4.14 8.98
C GLY A 126 -2.23 2.73 8.50
N HIS A 127 -2.81 1.69 9.08
CA HIS A 127 -2.55 0.31 8.69
C HIS A 127 -3.44 -0.14 7.55
N PHE A 128 -2.94 -1.07 6.74
CA PHE A 128 -3.74 -1.82 5.78
C PHE A 128 -3.33 -3.28 5.85
N GLU A 129 -4.31 -4.17 5.79
CA GLU A 129 -4.08 -5.61 5.81
C GLU A 129 -5.01 -6.28 4.80
N GLN A 130 -4.46 -7.22 4.03
CA GLN A 130 -5.25 -8.04 3.13
C GLN A 130 -4.55 -9.34 2.80
N THR A 131 -5.32 -10.40 2.62
CA THR A 131 -4.81 -11.64 2.02
C THR A 131 -4.84 -11.56 0.50
N VAL A 132 -3.67 -11.57 -0.12
CA VAL A 132 -3.50 -11.64 -1.57
C VAL A 132 -3.37 -13.10 -2.00
N ARG A 133 -4.07 -13.47 -3.08
CA ARG A 133 -3.98 -14.80 -3.67
C ARG A 133 -3.21 -14.75 -4.98
N LEU A 134 -2.16 -15.55 -5.09
CA LEU A 134 -1.35 -15.67 -6.30
C LEU A 134 -1.67 -17.00 -6.98
N PRO A 135 -2.34 -17.00 -8.15
CA PRO A 135 -2.75 -18.23 -8.80
C PRO A 135 -1.56 -19.00 -9.39
N GLY A 136 -1.60 -20.33 -9.23
CA GLY A 136 -0.66 -21.25 -9.86
C GLY A 136 0.60 -21.52 -9.04
N LYS A 137 1.37 -22.54 -9.46
CA LYS A 137 2.61 -22.98 -8.79
C LYS A 137 3.76 -21.99 -8.87
N ARG A 138 3.56 -20.82 -9.49
CA ARG A 138 4.57 -19.79 -9.60
C ARG A 138 4.69 -19.11 -8.23
N ALA A 139 5.47 -19.70 -7.33
CA ALA A 139 6.35 -18.83 -6.54
C ALA A 139 7.10 -17.97 -7.58
N PRO A 140 7.23 -16.64 -7.40
CA PRO A 140 8.11 -15.85 -8.27
C PRO A 140 9.42 -16.64 -8.39
N ALA A 141 9.89 -16.87 -9.63
CA ALA A 141 10.55 -18.10 -10.09
C ALA A 141 11.87 -18.52 -9.39
N ASP A 142 12.23 -17.85 -8.31
CA ASP A 142 13.45 -17.91 -7.54
C ASP A 142 13.00 -17.76 -6.06
N ALA A 143 12.69 -18.88 -5.40
CA ALA A 143 12.09 -18.94 -4.05
C ALA A 143 13.06 -18.54 -2.91
N GLY A 144 13.74 -17.40 -3.07
CA GLY A 144 14.22 -16.59 -1.96
C GLY A 144 13.11 -15.67 -1.43
N PRO A 145 13.41 -14.79 -0.47
CA PRO A 145 12.46 -13.77 -0.02
C PRO A 145 12.07 -12.87 -1.22
N GLY A 146 10.82 -12.95 -1.66
CA GLY A 146 10.26 -12.02 -2.64
C GLY A 146 10.06 -10.66 -1.99
N THR A 147 10.29 -9.56 -2.68
CA THR A 147 9.97 -8.23 -2.16
C THR A 147 8.58 -7.79 -2.61
N TYR A 148 7.90 -7.03 -1.76
CA TYR A 148 6.64 -6.39 -2.11
C TYR A 148 6.62 -4.93 -1.65
N ALA A 149 6.01 -4.07 -2.45
CA ALA A 149 6.04 -2.63 -2.22
C ALA A 149 4.73 -1.97 -2.65
N VAL A 150 4.42 -0.81 -2.05
CA VAL A 150 3.36 0.07 -2.56
C VAL A 150 3.94 1.09 -3.54
N LYS A 151 3.11 1.61 -4.45
CA LYS A 151 3.55 2.69 -5.36
C LYS A 151 3.56 4.05 -4.67
N SER A 152 4.74 4.69 -4.67
CA SER A 152 4.90 6.10 -4.30
C SER A 152 4.48 7.05 -5.43
N CYS A 153 4.09 8.28 -5.08
CA CYS A 153 3.74 9.30 -6.09
C CYS A 153 4.98 9.87 -6.78
N LYS A 154 4.80 10.60 -7.89
CA LYS A 154 5.90 11.15 -8.71
C LYS A 154 6.82 12.11 -7.94
N ASP A 155 6.28 12.77 -6.92
CA ASP A 155 7.01 13.65 -5.99
C ASP A 155 7.26 12.94 -4.64
N GLY A 156 7.48 11.62 -4.70
CA GLY A 156 7.06 10.61 -3.74
C GLY A 156 7.60 10.67 -2.31
N GLY A 157 6.83 10.05 -1.41
CA GLY A 157 7.28 9.72 -0.06
C GLY A 157 8.09 8.43 -0.02
N THR A 158 8.58 8.10 1.17
CA THR A 158 9.46 6.95 1.43
C THR A 158 8.64 5.66 1.38
N VAL A 159 9.17 4.63 0.72
CA VAL A 159 8.59 3.28 0.73
C VAL A 159 9.65 2.31 1.20
N GLU A 160 9.40 1.67 2.33
CA GLU A 160 10.20 0.59 2.87
C GLU A 160 9.54 -0.73 2.44
N PRO A 161 10.13 -1.46 1.48
CA PRO A 161 9.53 -2.66 0.94
C PRO A 161 9.51 -3.79 1.97
N GLY A 162 8.47 -4.60 1.92
CA GLY A 162 8.34 -5.81 2.73
C GLY A 162 8.97 -6.99 2.02
N THR A 163 9.22 -8.05 2.78
CA THR A 163 9.67 -9.34 2.25
C THR A 163 8.59 -10.40 2.42
N VAL A 164 8.52 -11.34 1.49
CA VAL A 164 7.62 -12.50 1.52
C VAL A 164 8.46 -13.76 1.43
N LEU A 165 8.36 -14.60 2.45
CA LEU A 165 8.93 -15.94 2.44
C LEU A 165 7.87 -16.92 1.92
N PHE A 166 8.20 -17.69 0.89
CA PHE A 166 7.31 -18.73 0.36
C PHE A 166 7.63 -20.09 1.02
N VAL A 167 6.68 -20.62 1.77
CA VAL A 167 6.83 -21.92 2.47
C VAL A 167 5.98 -22.96 1.73
N PRO A 168 6.62 -23.98 1.10
CA PRO A 168 5.92 -24.98 0.27
C PRO A 168 4.99 -25.91 1.05
#